data_AF-A0A914L0I8-F1
#
_entry.id   AF-A0A914L0I8-F1
#
_cell.length_a   1.000
_cell.length_b   1.000
_cell.length_c   1.000
_cell.angle_alpha   90.00
_cell.angle_beta   90.00
_cell.angle_gamma   90.00
#
_symmetry.space_group_name_H-M   'P 1'
#
loop_
_entity.id
_entity.type
_entity.pdbx_description
1 polymer ?
#
loop_
_entity_poly.entity_id
_entity_poly.type
_entity_poly.pdbx_seq_one_letter_code
_entity_poly.pdbx_strand_id
1 'polypeptide(L)'
;MSWEKEIKAYLLNFQVLVSISAIFIFLYARKLVRSVAVFYLTGILIGIFASFLIFGHLFQKLIPKFARLPFLFGGWPLSAYIYYLTWRNFSIIFLEYRFYAILYLGIFTIISLAVCYRMGPPEDERSLNLMEWSLQIIALALIYFFNQIQEVAYALIFFVTFISIWRRNASKIWQFSRRNWNRLRIRIWPTATKTSLRRGIFGRGILALYEIRLEIVFFITFFITFFLP
;
A
#
# COMPACT_ATOMS: atom_id res chain seq x y z
N MET A 1 36.98 5.86 -0.39
CA MET A 1 36.20 5.51 -1.61
C MET A 1 35.44 4.18 -1.49
N SER A 2 35.89 3.18 -0.72
CA SER A 2 35.11 1.92 -0.51
C SER A 2 33.87 2.12 0.37
N TRP A 3 34.00 2.82 1.50
CA TRP A 3 32.89 3.08 2.44
C TRP A 3 31.67 3.80 1.83
N GLU A 4 31.87 4.68 0.84
CA GLU A 4 30.76 5.38 0.18
C GLU A 4 29.91 4.44 -0.69
N LYS A 5 30.54 3.43 -1.31
CA LYS A 5 29.84 2.41 -2.09
C LYS A 5 29.02 1.50 -1.17
N GLU A 6 29.56 1.15 -0.02
CA GLU A 6 28.87 0.33 0.98
C GLU A 6 27.64 1.05 1.54
N ILE A 7 27.78 2.32 1.93
CA ILE A 7 26.63 3.14 2.41
C ILE A 7 25.55 3.22 1.33
N LYS A 8 25.92 3.50 0.07
CA LYS A 8 24.96 3.53 -1.05
C LYS A 8 24.27 2.18 -1.25
N ALA A 9 24.98 1.07 -1.08
CA ALA A 9 24.40 -0.27 -1.17
C ALA A 9 23.39 -0.54 -0.05
N TYR A 10 23.69 -0.16 1.20
CA TYR A 10 22.74 -0.30 2.31
C TYR A 10 21.48 0.55 2.12
N LEU A 11 21.66 1.81 1.67
CA LEU A 11 20.54 2.70 1.36
C LEU A 11 19.68 2.12 0.24
N LEU A 12 20.29 1.64 -0.84
CA LEU A 12 19.57 1.02 -1.95
C LEU A 12 18.77 -0.22 -1.50
N ASN A 13 19.39 -1.11 -0.73
CA ASN A 13 18.72 -2.29 -0.18
C ASN A 13 17.51 -1.91 0.68
N PHE A 14 17.65 -0.88 1.52
CA PHE A 14 16.56 -0.37 2.34
C PHE A 14 15.41 0.21 1.49
N GLN A 15 15.72 0.99 0.45
CA GLN A 15 14.71 1.56 -0.46
C GLN A 15 13.91 0.47 -1.19
N VAL A 16 14.58 -0.59 -1.63
CA VAL A 16 13.95 -1.73 -2.29
C VAL A 16 13.02 -2.46 -1.32
N LEU A 17 13.47 -2.72 -0.08
CA LEU A 17 12.64 -3.36 0.95
C LEU A 17 11.37 -2.54 1.26
N VAL A 18 11.53 -1.22 1.43
CA VAL A 18 10.38 -0.33 1.68
C VAL A 18 9.43 -0.34 0.49
N SER A 19 9.94 -0.25 -0.74
CA SER A 19 9.10 -0.27 -1.94
C SER A 19 8.32 -1.59 -2.09
N ILE A 20 8.96 -2.73 -1.85
CA ILE A 20 8.30 -4.04 -1.87
C ILE A 20 7.20 -4.11 -0.81
N SER A 21 7.50 -3.66 0.42
CA SER A 21 6.51 -3.64 1.50
C SER A 21 5.32 -2.75 1.18
N ALA A 22 5.55 -1.58 0.58
CA ALA A 22 4.51 -0.66 0.18
C ALA A 22 3.62 -1.24 -0.94
N ILE A 23 4.23 -1.91 -1.94
CA ILE A 23 3.49 -2.63 -2.98
C ILE A 23 2.60 -3.72 -2.35
N PHE A 24 3.13 -4.48 -1.39
CA PHE A 24 2.36 -5.49 -0.68
C PHE A 24 1.16 -4.88 0.07
N ILE A 25 1.39 -3.81 0.84
CA ILE A 25 0.35 -3.07 1.56
C ILE A 25 -0.74 -2.60 0.59
N PHE A 26 -0.36 -2.02 -0.55
CA PHE A 26 -1.30 -1.52 -1.55
C PHE A 26 -2.18 -2.64 -2.16
N LEU A 27 -1.56 -3.76 -2.54
CA LEU A 27 -2.26 -4.88 -3.19
C LEU A 27 -3.15 -5.66 -2.22
N TYR A 28 -2.76 -5.75 -0.95
CA TYR A 28 -3.47 -6.49 0.09
C TYR A 28 -4.35 -5.61 0.98
N ALA A 29 -4.47 -4.31 0.69
CA ALA A 29 -5.17 -3.33 1.52
C ALA A 29 -6.57 -3.79 1.97
N ARG A 30 -7.39 -4.32 1.05
CA ARG A 30 -8.74 -4.86 1.35
C ARG A 30 -8.74 -5.99 2.37
N LYS A 31 -7.75 -6.88 2.30
CA LYS A 31 -7.64 -8.02 3.21
C LYS A 31 -7.11 -7.57 4.56
N LEU A 32 -6.13 -6.66 4.57
CA LEU A 32 -5.55 -6.09 5.79
C LEU A 32 -6.62 -5.35 6.62
N VAL A 33 -7.38 -4.45 6.00
CA VAL A 33 -8.37 -3.63 6.71
C VAL A 33 -9.49 -4.47 7.34
N ARG A 34 -9.86 -5.59 6.73
CA ARG A 34 -10.86 -6.52 7.28
C ARG A 34 -10.30 -7.46 8.35
N SER A 35 -8.98 -7.51 8.51
CA SER A 35 -8.38 -8.34 9.54
C SER A 35 -8.51 -7.66 10.90
N VAL A 36 -9.03 -8.40 11.88
CA VAL A 36 -9.22 -7.92 13.25
C VAL A 36 -7.89 -7.50 13.89
N ALA A 37 -6.80 -8.20 13.56
CA ALA A 37 -5.46 -7.89 14.05
C ALA A 37 -5.00 -6.47 13.64
N VAL A 38 -5.21 -6.08 12.38
CA VAL A 38 -4.80 -4.76 11.89
C VAL A 38 -5.58 -3.66 12.61
N PHE A 39 -6.87 -3.85 12.89
CA PHE A 39 -7.68 -2.89 13.62
C PHE A 39 -7.14 -2.61 15.04
N TYR A 40 -6.82 -3.66 15.80
CA TYR A 40 -6.24 -3.47 17.14
C TYR A 40 -4.83 -2.88 17.08
N LEU A 41 -4.00 -3.30 16.12
CA LEU A 41 -2.65 -2.77 15.96
C LEU A 41 -2.66 -1.28 15.59
N THR A 42 -3.52 -0.85 14.66
CA THR A 42 -3.63 0.57 14.30
C THR A 42 -4.16 1.40 15.46
N GLY A 43 -5.13 0.87 16.21
CA GLY A 43 -5.62 1.50 17.44
C GLY A 43 -4.52 1.69 18.50
N ILE A 44 -3.73 0.65 18.76
CA ILE A 44 -2.58 0.73 19.67
C ILE A 44 -1.57 1.78 19.18
N LEU A 45 -1.23 1.78 17.88
CA LEU A 45 -0.32 2.76 17.29
C LEU A 45 -0.84 4.21 17.47
N ILE A 46 -2.12 4.46 17.17
CA ILE A 46 -2.74 5.77 17.38
C ILE A 46 -2.67 6.18 18.85
N GLY A 47 -2.90 5.24 19.78
CA GLY A 47 -2.75 5.47 21.21
C GLY A 47 -1.33 5.87 21.60
N ILE A 48 -0.32 5.17 21.07
CA ILE A 48 1.09 5.51 21.30
C ILE A 48 1.41 6.91 20.75
N PHE A 49 0.97 7.23 19.52
CA PHE A 49 1.15 8.56 18.93
C PHE A 49 0.47 9.66 19.76
N ALA A 50 -0.75 9.42 20.26
CA ALA A 50 -1.44 10.35 21.14
C ALA A 50 -0.68 10.55 22.47
N SER A 51 -0.05 9.50 22.98
CA SER A 51 0.80 9.56 24.19
C SER A 51 2.00 10.47 23.98
N PHE A 52 2.69 10.36 22.83
CA PHE A 52 3.79 11.25 22.47
C PHE A 52 3.35 12.71 22.36
N LEU A 53 2.15 13.00 21.86
CA LEU A 53 1.60 14.36 21.80
C LEU A 53 1.34 14.94 23.20
N ILE A 54 0.75 14.15 24.10
CA ILE A 54 0.51 14.57 25.49
C ILE A 54 1.84 14.81 26.21
N PHE A 55 2.80 13.90 26.02
CA PHE A 55 4.14 14.04 26.56
C PHE A 55 4.84 15.30 26.04
N GLY A 56 4.81 15.57 24.73
CA GLY A 56 5.35 16.80 24.15
C GLY A 56 4.72 18.06 24.74
N HIS A 57 3.39 18.04 24.96
CA HIS A 57 2.69 19.15 25.61
C HIS A 57 3.10 19.33 27.08
N LEU A 58 3.28 18.24 27.83
CA LEU A 58 3.79 18.27 29.21
C LEU A 58 5.23 18.79 29.27
N PHE A 59 6.07 18.41 28.32
CA PHE A 59 7.45 18.91 28.21
C PHE A 59 7.50 20.43 28.11
N GLN A 60 6.60 21.04 27.35
CA GLN A 60 6.51 22.49 27.25
C GLN A 60 6.17 23.18 28.59
N LYS A 61 5.42 22.51 29.47
CA LYS A 61 5.11 22.99 30.83
C LYS A 61 6.25 22.78 31.82
N LEU A 62 7.06 21.74 31.63
CA LEU A 62 8.20 21.40 32.48
C LEU A 62 9.43 22.28 32.23
N ILE A 63 9.50 22.98 31.09
CA ILE A 63 10.51 24.01 30.86
C ILE A 63 10.34 25.09 31.95
N PRO A 64 11.30 25.24 32.88
CA PRO A 64 11.20 26.19 33.97
C PRO A 64 10.97 27.59 33.41
N LYS A 65 10.20 28.45 34.11
CA LYS A 65 9.87 29.81 33.65
C LYS A 65 11.11 30.62 33.24
N PHE A 66 12.27 30.32 33.84
CA PHE A 66 13.58 30.90 33.49
C PHE A 66 14.19 30.43 32.16
N ALA A 67 13.83 29.25 31.64
CA ALA A 67 14.21 28.75 30.31
C ALA A 67 13.22 29.17 29.20
N ARG A 68 12.04 29.67 29.58
CA ARG A 68 11.10 30.32 28.66
C ARG A 68 11.57 31.70 28.22
N LEU A 69 12.20 32.46 29.13
CA LEU A 69 12.81 33.76 28.83
C LEU A 69 13.86 33.69 27.70
N PRO A 70 14.87 32.81 27.72
CA PRO A 70 15.83 32.70 26.63
C PRO A 70 15.25 32.14 25.33
N PHE A 71 14.12 31.42 25.36
CA PHE A 71 13.40 31.05 24.13
C PHE A 71 12.68 32.26 23.51
N LEU A 72 12.26 33.21 24.35
CA LEU A 72 11.64 34.48 23.93
C LEU A 72 12.67 35.58 23.59
N PHE A 73 13.79 35.64 24.31
CA PHE A 73 14.79 36.73 24.27
C PHE A 73 16.18 36.29 23.78
N GLY A 74 16.55 35.02 23.91
CA GLY A 74 17.88 34.47 23.58
C GLY A 74 18.04 33.99 22.13
N GLY A 75 17.00 34.15 21.30
CA GLY A 75 17.02 33.85 19.87
C GLY A 75 17.12 32.36 19.52
N TRP A 76 17.14 32.09 18.22
CA TRP A 76 17.32 30.75 17.64
C TRP A 76 18.54 29.97 18.15
N PRO A 77 19.74 30.57 18.37
CA PRO A 77 20.93 29.79 18.70
C PRO A 77 20.92 29.23 20.13
N LEU A 78 20.34 29.93 21.10
CA LEU A 78 20.30 29.43 22.48
C LEU A 78 19.32 28.25 22.61
N SER A 79 18.19 28.31 21.89
CA SER A 79 17.25 27.19 21.76
C SER A 79 17.91 25.98 21.08
N ALA A 80 18.62 26.21 19.96
CA ALA A 80 19.36 25.16 19.27
C ALA A 80 20.44 24.52 20.15
N TYR A 81 21.11 25.30 21.01
CA TYR A 81 22.12 24.79 21.95
C TYR A 81 21.51 23.91 23.04
N ILE A 82 20.38 24.31 23.64
CA ILE A 82 19.66 23.49 24.63
C ILE A 82 19.13 22.20 23.97
N TYR A 83 18.59 22.29 22.75
CA TYR A 83 18.16 21.12 21.98
C TYR A 83 19.33 20.18 21.69
N TYR A 84 20.47 20.71 21.22
CA TYR A 84 21.68 19.94 20.96
C TYR A 84 22.20 19.24 22.23
N LEU A 85 22.22 19.94 23.37
CA LEU A 85 22.65 19.38 24.64
C LEU A 85 21.71 18.25 25.10
N THR A 86 20.40 18.42 24.89
CA THR A 86 19.39 17.39 25.20
C THR A 86 19.55 16.18 24.29
N TRP A 87 19.75 16.40 22.99
CA TRP A 87 19.95 15.34 22.00
C TRP A 87 21.21 14.51 22.30
N ARG A 88 22.33 15.18 22.64
CA ARG A 88 23.59 14.50 22.98
C ARG A 88 23.47 13.61 24.22
N ASN A 89 22.67 14.02 25.20
CA ASN A 89 22.48 13.28 26.45
C ASN A 89 21.21 12.40 26.44
N PHE A 90 20.47 12.35 25.33
CA PHE A 90 19.20 11.64 25.25
C PHE A 90 19.34 10.17 25.59
N SER A 91 20.41 9.51 25.15
CA SER A 91 20.66 8.09 25.44
C SER A 91 20.82 7.81 26.95
N ILE A 92 21.49 8.72 27.67
CA ILE A 92 21.72 8.58 29.11
C ILE A 92 20.40 8.78 29.86
N ILE A 93 19.64 9.80 29.48
CA ILE A 93 18.31 10.08 30.05
C ILE A 93 17.36 8.91 29.77
N PHE A 94 17.36 8.38 28.55
CA PHE A 94 16.49 7.26 28.19
C PHE A 94 16.83 5.99 28.96
N LEU A 95 18.11 5.70 29.19
CA LEU A 95 18.54 4.55 29.98
C LEU A 95 18.15 4.66 31.46
N GLU A 96 18.25 5.86 32.03
CA GLU A 96 17.88 6.12 33.42
C GLU A 96 16.36 6.00 33.64
N TYR A 97 15.56 6.59 32.74
CA TYR A 97 14.09 6.62 32.85
C TYR A 97 13.37 5.50 32.08
N ARG A 98 14.09 4.47 31.61
CA ARG A 98 13.54 3.38 30.79
C ARG A 98 12.30 2.71 31.40
N PHE A 99 12.30 2.49 32.72
CA PHE A 99 11.18 1.84 33.40
C PHE A 99 9.92 2.72 33.39
N TYR A 100 10.07 4.02 33.65
CA TYR A 100 8.98 4.99 33.58
C TYR A 100 8.43 5.13 32.16
N ALA A 101 9.30 5.12 31.15
CA ALA A 101 8.89 5.17 29.74
C ALA A 101 8.07 3.93 29.35
N ILE A 102 8.53 2.73 29.74
CA ILE A 102 7.80 1.48 29.48
C ILE A 102 6.46 1.47 30.20
N LEU A 103 6.40 1.89 31.47
CA LEU A 103 5.16 1.93 32.24
C LEU A 103 4.16 2.93 31.64
N TYR A 104 4.63 4.11 31.23
CA TYR A 104 3.82 5.12 30.57
C TYR A 104 3.23 4.59 29.26
N LEU A 105 4.07 4.05 28.36
CA LEU A 105 3.60 3.44 27.13
C LEU A 105 2.68 2.24 27.40
N GLY A 106 2.96 1.43 28.41
CA GLY A 106 2.11 0.32 28.85
C GLY A 106 0.71 0.76 29.25
N ILE A 107 0.58 1.80 30.07
CA ILE A 107 -0.72 2.33 30.48
C ILE A 107 -1.51 2.85 29.27
N PHE A 108 -0.87 3.64 28.41
CA PHE A 108 -1.55 4.19 27.24
C PHE A 108 -1.93 3.13 26.19
N THR A 109 -1.11 2.10 26.02
CA THR A 109 -1.44 0.96 25.15
C THR A 109 -2.64 0.17 25.70
N ILE A 110 -2.71 -0.06 27.02
CA ILE A 110 -3.87 -0.68 27.67
C ILE A 110 -5.12 0.19 27.51
N ILE A 111 -5.02 1.50 27.74
CA ILE A 111 -6.13 2.44 27.56
C ILE A 111 -6.62 2.41 26.11
N SER A 112 -5.72 2.50 25.14
CA SER A 112 -6.08 2.44 23.71
C SER A 112 -6.73 1.11 23.36
N LEU A 113 -6.19 0.00 23.85
CA LEU A 113 -6.76 -1.33 23.65
C LEU A 113 -8.17 -1.44 24.25
N ALA A 114 -8.40 -0.90 25.45
CA ALA A 114 -9.71 -0.88 26.08
C ALA A 114 -10.72 -0.05 25.27
N VAL A 115 -10.30 1.10 24.75
CA VAL A 115 -11.14 1.93 23.87
C VAL A 115 -11.46 1.21 22.56
N CYS A 116 -10.48 0.60 21.90
CA CYS A 116 -10.68 -0.18 20.68
C CYS A 116 -11.55 -1.42 20.93
N TYR A 117 -11.40 -2.08 22.07
CA TYR A 117 -12.24 -3.22 22.46
C TYR A 117 -13.70 -2.82 22.64
N ARG A 118 -13.95 -1.63 23.21
CA ARG A 118 -15.30 -1.10 23.38
C ARG A 118 -15.95 -0.67 22.06
N MET A 119 -15.18 -0.10 21.13
CA MET A 119 -15.71 0.32 19.82
C MET A 119 -16.00 -0.87 18.90
N GLY A 120 -15.16 -1.92 18.95
CA GLY A 120 -15.24 -3.04 18.03
C GLY A 120 -14.73 -2.71 16.61
N PRO A 121 -14.40 -3.72 15.80
CA PRO A 121 -14.00 -3.51 14.42
C PRO A 121 -15.19 -3.00 13.58
N PRO A 122 -14.96 -2.05 12.65
CA PRO A 122 -16.04 -1.46 11.85
C PRO A 122 -16.58 -2.46 10.81
N GLU A 123 -17.90 -2.62 10.79
CA GLU A 123 -18.59 -3.54 9.87
C GLU A 123 -19.12 -2.83 8.60
N ASP A 124 -19.29 -1.51 8.65
CA ASP A 124 -19.82 -0.74 7.53
C ASP A 124 -18.89 -0.77 6.31
N GLU A 125 -19.42 -1.14 5.14
CA GLU A 125 -18.62 -1.16 3.91
C GLU A 125 -18.03 0.21 3.56
N ARG A 126 -18.72 1.30 3.92
CA ARG A 126 -18.25 2.67 3.67
C ARG A 126 -16.98 2.98 4.47
N SER A 127 -16.93 2.63 5.76
CA SER A 127 -15.77 2.90 6.61
C SER A 127 -14.59 2.01 6.21
N LEU A 128 -14.85 0.74 5.88
CA LEU A 128 -13.86 -0.18 5.32
C LEU A 128 -13.24 0.35 4.02
N ASN A 129 -14.05 0.93 3.14
CA ASN A 129 -13.55 1.57 1.92
C ASN A 129 -12.66 2.78 2.26
N LEU A 130 -13.06 3.66 3.19
CA LEU A 130 -12.21 4.80 3.57
C LEU A 130 -10.84 4.33 4.12
N MET A 131 -10.83 3.29 4.94
CA MET A 131 -9.59 2.72 5.47
C MET A 131 -8.74 2.04 4.39
N GLU A 132 -9.35 1.38 3.40
CA GLU A 132 -8.63 0.85 2.23
C GLU A 132 -7.92 1.98 1.49
N TRP A 133 -8.61 3.09 1.23
CA TRP A 133 -8.06 4.24 0.52
C TRP A 133 -6.95 4.92 1.32
N SER A 134 -7.10 5.08 2.64
CA SER A 134 -6.03 5.64 3.46
C SER A 134 -4.77 4.76 3.44
N LEU A 135 -4.94 3.44 3.53
CA LEU A 135 -3.81 2.50 3.48
C LEU A 135 -3.13 2.49 2.09
N GLN A 136 -3.90 2.66 1.02
CA GLN A 136 -3.40 2.84 -0.34
C GLN A 136 -2.63 4.16 -0.50
N ILE A 137 -3.14 5.27 0.02
CA ILE A 137 -2.45 6.57 0.00
C ILE A 137 -1.14 6.50 0.77
N ILE A 138 -1.14 5.87 1.95
CA ILE A 138 0.07 5.65 2.75
C ILE A 138 1.08 4.84 1.94
N ALA A 139 0.68 3.73 1.33
CA ALA A 139 1.59 2.94 0.49
C ALA A 139 2.20 3.75 -0.68
N LEU A 140 1.40 4.56 -1.37
CA LEU A 140 1.90 5.43 -2.43
C LEU A 140 2.87 6.50 -1.91
N ALA A 141 2.59 7.07 -0.74
CA ALA A 141 3.47 8.03 -0.08
C ALA A 141 4.81 7.37 0.32
N LEU A 142 4.80 6.13 0.82
CA LEU A 142 6.03 5.39 1.09
C LEU A 142 6.87 5.20 -0.18
N ILE A 143 6.26 4.81 -1.30
CA ILE A 143 6.99 4.67 -2.57
C ILE A 143 7.58 6.03 -3.00
N TYR A 144 6.82 7.11 -2.87
CA TYR A 144 7.26 8.44 -3.29
C TYR A 144 8.41 8.99 -2.42
N PHE A 145 8.29 8.96 -1.10
CA PHE A 145 9.25 9.58 -0.19
C PHE A 145 10.55 8.78 -0.02
N PHE A 146 10.50 7.46 -0.12
CA PHE A 146 11.67 6.63 0.14
C PHE A 146 12.53 6.38 -1.10
N ASN A 147 12.01 6.56 -2.32
CA ASN A 147 12.81 6.38 -3.53
C ASN A 147 13.65 7.63 -3.83
N GLN A 148 14.97 7.46 -3.98
CA GLN A 148 15.88 8.56 -4.29
C GLN A 148 15.71 9.10 -5.72
N ILE A 149 15.35 8.24 -6.66
CA ILE A 149 15.09 8.60 -8.05
C ILE A 149 13.59 8.75 -8.25
N GLN A 150 13.15 9.98 -8.55
CA GLN A 150 11.73 10.29 -8.70
C GLN A 150 11.07 9.56 -9.88
N GLU A 151 11.79 9.39 -10.99
CA GLU A 151 11.29 8.68 -12.18
C GLU A 151 10.90 7.23 -11.86
N VAL A 152 11.72 6.54 -11.07
CA VAL A 152 11.43 5.16 -10.63
C VAL A 152 10.21 5.13 -9.72
N ALA A 153 10.07 6.10 -8.82
CA ALA A 153 8.92 6.20 -7.94
C ALA A 153 7.61 6.36 -8.73
N TYR A 154 7.58 7.26 -9.72
CA TYR A 154 6.41 7.47 -10.57
C TYR A 154 6.07 6.24 -11.40
N ALA A 155 7.08 5.58 -11.99
CA ALA A 155 6.88 4.34 -12.74
C ALA A 155 6.26 3.23 -11.88
N LEU A 156 6.74 3.06 -10.65
CA LEU A 156 6.20 2.09 -9.69
C LEU A 156 4.76 2.44 -9.29
N ILE A 157 4.47 3.71 -9.00
CA ILE A 157 3.12 4.18 -8.65
C ILE A 157 2.15 3.91 -9.81
N PHE A 158 2.54 4.25 -11.04
CA PHE A 158 1.73 4.01 -12.23
C PHE A 158 1.48 2.50 -12.42
N PHE A 159 2.52 1.69 -12.32
CA PHE A 159 2.42 0.25 -12.49
C PHE A 159 1.49 -0.40 -11.46
N VAL A 160 1.64 -0.04 -10.19
CA VAL A 160 0.84 -0.61 -9.09
C VAL A 160 -0.63 -0.17 -9.17
N THR A 161 -0.90 1.09 -9.49
CA THR A 161 -2.26 1.60 -9.67
C THR A 161 -2.92 0.95 -10.89
N PHE A 162 -2.22 0.85 -12.02
CA PHE A 162 -2.68 0.17 -13.23
C PHE A 162 -3.04 -1.29 -12.96
N ILE A 163 -2.15 -2.05 -12.30
CA ILE A 163 -2.42 -3.44 -11.90
C ILE A 163 -3.66 -3.54 -11.01
N SER A 164 -3.83 -2.61 -10.07
CA SER A 164 -4.96 -2.67 -9.15
C SER A 164 -6.31 -2.41 -9.83
N ILE A 165 -6.33 -1.49 -10.81
CA ILE A 165 -7.50 -1.20 -11.64
C ILE A 165 -7.80 -2.41 -12.52
N TRP A 166 -6.77 -2.95 -13.17
CA TRP A 166 -6.88 -4.16 -13.99
C TRP A 166 -7.45 -5.32 -13.19
N ARG A 167 -6.90 -5.63 -12.01
CA ARG A 167 -7.36 -6.72 -11.14
C ARG A 167 -8.83 -6.57 -10.73
N ARG A 168 -9.30 -5.35 -10.45
CA ARG A 168 -10.71 -5.09 -10.11
C ARG A 168 -11.65 -5.31 -11.31
N ASN A 169 -11.22 -4.92 -12.51
CA ASN A 169 -12.04 -4.98 -13.72
C ASN A 169 -11.86 -6.29 -14.53
N ALA A 170 -10.84 -7.09 -14.23
CA ALA A 170 -10.49 -8.30 -14.99
C ALA A 170 -11.66 -9.28 -15.09
N SER A 171 -12.46 -9.47 -14.04
CA SER A 171 -13.63 -10.36 -14.09
C SER A 171 -14.72 -9.83 -15.03
N LYS A 172 -14.95 -8.52 -15.04
CA LYS A 172 -15.89 -7.86 -15.96
C LYS A 172 -15.38 -7.92 -17.40
N ILE A 173 -14.10 -7.65 -17.62
CA ILE A 173 -13.43 -7.72 -18.93
C ILE A 173 -13.47 -9.15 -19.46
N TRP A 174 -13.19 -10.14 -18.62
CA TRP A 174 -13.23 -11.54 -19.00
C TRP A 174 -14.64 -12.01 -19.35
N GLN A 175 -15.65 -11.61 -18.57
CA GLN A 175 -17.05 -11.88 -18.90
C GLN A 175 -17.48 -11.18 -20.20
N PHE A 176 -17.04 -9.93 -20.42
CA PHE A 176 -17.33 -9.18 -21.64
C PHE A 176 -16.71 -9.85 -22.87
N SER A 177 -15.42 -10.18 -22.80
CA SER A 177 -14.70 -10.90 -23.87
C SER A 177 -15.36 -12.26 -24.15
N ARG A 178 -15.68 -13.04 -23.11
CA ARG A 178 -16.37 -14.34 -23.26
C ARG A 178 -17.77 -14.20 -23.86
N ARG A 179 -18.54 -13.16 -23.49
CA ARG A 179 -19.85 -12.88 -24.10
C ARG A 179 -19.72 -12.50 -25.58
N ASN A 180 -18.72 -11.69 -25.93
CA ASN A 180 -18.48 -11.31 -27.32
C ASN A 180 -18.01 -12.52 -28.15
N TRP A 181 -17.14 -13.35 -27.58
CA TRP A 181 -16.69 -14.60 -28.17
C TRP A 181 -17.83 -15.56 -28.45
N ASN A 182 -18.72 -15.78 -27.48
CA ASN A 182 -19.89 -16.64 -27.66
C ASN A 182 -20.82 -16.10 -28.77
N ARG A 183 -20.97 -14.77 -28.89
CA ARG A 183 -21.74 -14.16 -29.99
C ARG A 183 -21.10 -14.41 -31.35
N LEU A 184 -19.80 -14.23 -31.49
CA LEU A 184 -19.07 -14.50 -32.74
C LEU A 184 -19.11 -15.99 -33.10
N ARG A 185 -18.89 -16.87 -32.12
CA ARG A 185 -18.95 -18.32 -32.30
C ARG A 185 -20.31 -18.76 -32.83
N ILE A 186 -21.41 -18.33 -32.21
CA ILE A 186 -22.78 -18.68 -32.64
C ILE A 186 -23.09 -18.13 -34.03
N ARG A 187 -22.53 -16.98 -34.43
CA ARG A 187 -22.75 -16.41 -35.77
C ARG A 187 -22.00 -17.16 -36.88
N ILE A 188 -20.82 -17.69 -36.58
CA ILE A 188 -19.90 -18.30 -37.56
C ILE A 188 -20.09 -19.83 -37.67
N TRP A 189 -20.47 -20.51 -36.59
CA TRP A 189 -20.65 -21.97 -36.58
C TRP A 189 -21.81 -22.54 -37.45
N PRO A 190 -23.01 -21.95 -37.52
CA PRO A 190 -24.11 -22.51 -38.31
C PRO A 190 -23.88 -22.42 -39.82
N THR A 191 -23.02 -21.50 -40.28
CA THR A 191 -22.63 -21.39 -41.69
C THR A 191 -21.56 -22.42 -42.06
N ALA A 192 -20.64 -22.73 -41.15
CA ALA A 192 -19.58 -23.74 -41.36
C ALA A 192 -20.11 -25.18 -41.35
N THR A 193 -21.09 -25.50 -40.49
CA THR A 193 -21.70 -26.84 -40.41
C THR A 193 -22.56 -27.16 -41.64
N LYS A 194 -23.38 -26.22 -42.14
CA LYS A 194 -24.18 -26.40 -43.36
C LYS A 194 -23.34 -26.67 -44.61
N THR A 195 -22.15 -26.06 -44.70
CA THR A 195 -21.24 -26.22 -45.86
C THR A 195 -20.36 -27.47 -45.77
N SER A 196 -20.06 -27.96 -44.57
CA SER A 196 -19.21 -29.14 -44.32
C SER A 196 -19.98 -30.47 -44.31
N LEU A 197 -21.22 -30.49 -43.81
CA LEU A 197 -22.11 -31.68 -43.87
C LEU A 197 -22.34 -32.16 -45.32
N ARG A 198 -22.23 -31.26 -46.30
CA ARG A 198 -22.35 -31.57 -47.73
C ARG A 198 -21.13 -32.28 -48.32
N ARG A 199 -19.98 -32.33 -47.63
CA ARG A 199 -18.68 -32.77 -48.19
C ARG A 199 -18.07 -34.01 -47.54
N GLY A 200 -18.83 -34.77 -46.74
CA GLY A 200 -18.34 -36.02 -46.14
C GLY A 200 -17.09 -35.83 -45.26
N ILE A 201 -16.27 -36.88 -45.11
CA ILE A 201 -15.11 -36.99 -44.18
C ILE A 201 -14.15 -35.77 -44.26
N PHE A 202 -14.00 -35.16 -45.45
CA PHE A 202 -13.18 -33.96 -45.67
C PHE A 202 -13.68 -32.71 -44.92
N GLY A 203 -14.99 -32.61 -44.68
CA GLY A 203 -15.60 -31.51 -43.94
C GLY A 203 -15.22 -31.46 -42.45
N ARG A 204 -14.89 -32.60 -41.84
CA ARG A 204 -14.47 -32.66 -40.43
C ARG A 204 -13.08 -32.06 -40.20
N GLY A 205 -12.14 -32.25 -41.14
CA GLY A 205 -10.81 -31.61 -41.08
C GLY A 205 -10.88 -30.09 -41.24
N ILE A 206 -11.78 -29.60 -42.09
CA ILE A 206 -12.01 -28.16 -42.27
C ILE A 206 -12.63 -27.53 -41.02
N LEU A 207 -13.52 -28.24 -40.32
CA LEU A 207 -14.07 -27.79 -39.03
C LEU A 207 -12.97 -27.63 -37.98
N ALA A 208 -12.03 -28.57 -37.88
CA ALA A 208 -10.91 -28.48 -36.95
C ALA A 208 -9.99 -27.28 -37.26
N LEU A 209 -9.72 -27.00 -38.55
CA LEU A 209 -8.94 -25.83 -38.96
C LEU A 209 -9.64 -24.50 -38.63
N TYR A 210 -10.96 -24.45 -38.79
CA TYR A 210 -11.75 -23.28 -38.39
C TYR A 210 -11.76 -23.06 -36.88
N GLU A 211 -11.79 -24.14 -36.11
CA GLU A 211 -11.75 -24.09 -34.64
C GLU A 211 -10.40 -23.55 -34.14
N ILE A 212 -9.29 -24.04 -34.70
CA ILE A 212 -7.93 -23.52 -34.42
C ILE A 212 -7.81 -22.04 -34.84
N ARG A 213 -8.33 -21.66 -36.01
CA ARG A 213 -8.29 -20.27 -36.48
C ARG A 213 -9.09 -19.33 -35.57
N LEU A 214 -10.21 -19.80 -35.03
CA LEU A 214 -11.02 -19.07 -34.07
C LEU A 214 -10.28 -18.91 -32.74
N GLU A 215 -9.69 -19.96 -32.18
CA GLU A 215 -8.85 -19.88 -30.96
C GLU A 215 -7.74 -18.83 -31.10
N ILE A 216 -7.05 -18.78 -32.25
CA ILE A 216 -6.02 -17.78 -32.55
C ILE A 216 -6.62 -16.36 -32.57
N VAL A 217 -7.77 -16.16 -33.20
CA VAL A 217 -8.45 -14.85 -33.24
C VAL A 217 -8.88 -14.41 -31.84
N PHE A 218 -9.35 -15.33 -30.99
CA PHE A 218 -9.68 -15.05 -29.59
C PHE A 218 -8.44 -14.58 -28.81
N PHE A 219 -7.31 -15.27 -28.97
CA PHE A 219 -6.05 -14.86 -28.35
C PHE A 219 -5.57 -13.49 -28.87
N ILE A 220 -5.68 -13.23 -30.17
CA ILE A 220 -5.29 -11.94 -30.76
C ILE A 220 -6.21 -10.82 -30.28
N THR A 221 -7.53 -11.02 -30.22
CA THR A 221 -8.46 -9.99 -29.69
C THR A 221 -8.27 -9.78 -28.20
N PHE A 222 -8.02 -10.84 -27.43
CA PHE A 222 -7.62 -10.73 -26.02
C PHE A 222 -6.34 -9.89 -25.88
N PHE A 223 -5.33 -10.14 -26.72
CA PHE A 223 -4.05 -9.42 -26.69
C PHE A 223 -4.17 -7.96 -27.15
N ILE A 224 -4.95 -7.67 -28.19
CA ILE A 224 -5.20 -6.30 -28.68
C ILE A 224 -5.99 -5.48 -27.65
N THR A 225 -7.00 -6.08 -27.03
CA THR A 225 -7.77 -5.43 -25.95
C THR A 225 -6.95 -5.27 -24.67
N PHE A 226 -5.85 -6.01 -24.54
CA PHE A 226 -4.92 -5.95 -23.41
C PHE A 226 -3.82 -4.88 -23.59
N PHE A 227 -3.44 -4.53 -24.83
CA PHE A 227 -2.30 -3.64 -25.11
C PHE A 227 -2.64 -2.28 -25.74
N LEU A 228 -3.85 -2.07 -26.30
CA LEU A 228 -4.22 -0.74 -26.78
C LEU A 228 -4.97 0.06 -25.69
N PRO A 229 -4.56 1.32 -25.43
CA PRO A 229 -5.20 2.22 -24.47
C PRO A 229 -6.63 2.61 -24.88
#